data_AF-A0A8E1US01-F1
#
_entry.id   AF-A0A8E1US01-F1
#
_cell.length_a   1.000
_cell.length_b   1.000
_cell.length_c   1.000
_cell.angle_alpha   90.00
_cell.angle_beta   90.00
_cell.angle_gamma   90.00
#
_symmetry.space_group_name_H-M   'P 1'
#
loop_
_entity.id
_entity.type
_entity.pdbx_description
1 polymer ?
#
loop_
_entity_poly.entity_id
_entity_poly.type
_entity_poly.pdbx_seq_one_letter_code
_entity_poly.pdbx_strand_id
1 'polypeptide(L)'
;MRTTIYKTASAVVLLLTIIIPAYAQQETTLIMKNGSKITGNIVVQRPGKDITVEATKALLVVSDGEIKSKKDKYVKYEKLPREWKRWAMETKALQGNADGRYLMMHSITTGNYTYTDVVKTEKGNAQTDTYLQAVPTTFSIKWNDIQEIRRKAPEAEEATGVDDEVETAAGKTYRGTIVSQKIGQTLAVKTSSATVELGMGNIREIRKVARSLSQPLFGQAGFVNTIVMKDGTSKDGIMTVQHYGAKTDDQYVTLLHEDGSKEKILAADVTEYRTAYNGEDGETYKPGRVYVNEFAISRARTMTEDGVTAYVDKKVYPFPEGIVTTFKAAGAKFQGSWHLIALDNVELKNGTKSQGYTTKTRKTNCIDPSTTDMSGGISSISFTYLSPGFYALVCDDNPETYVIKITK
;
A
#
# COMPACT_ATOMS: atom_id res chain seq x y z
N MET A 1 -59.60 6.81 -14.89
CA MET A 1 -58.79 6.24 -13.80
C MET A 1 -57.83 5.22 -14.39
N ARG A 2 -56.54 5.58 -14.52
CA ARG A 2 -55.47 4.67 -14.96
C ARG A 2 -54.86 4.04 -13.71
N THR A 3 -55.05 2.74 -13.54
CA THR A 3 -54.46 1.97 -12.45
C THR A 3 -53.03 1.60 -12.83
N THR A 4 -52.07 2.32 -12.27
CA THR A 4 -50.65 2.02 -12.36
C THR A 4 -50.36 0.79 -11.51
N ILE A 5 -50.25 -0.38 -12.14
CA ILE A 5 -49.72 -1.58 -11.52
C ILE A 5 -48.20 -1.47 -11.58
N TYR A 6 -47.59 -0.93 -10.52
CA TYR A 6 -46.17 -1.16 -10.27
C TYR A 6 -45.99 -2.64 -9.93
N LYS A 7 -45.76 -3.46 -10.95
CA LYS A 7 -45.21 -4.80 -10.74
C LYS A 7 -43.81 -4.60 -10.18
N THR A 8 -43.65 -5.05 -8.94
CA THR A 8 -42.40 -5.42 -8.29
C THR A 8 -41.51 -6.18 -9.26
N ALA A 9 -40.65 -5.45 -9.97
CA ALA A 9 -39.47 -6.03 -10.58
C ALA A 9 -38.64 -6.55 -9.41
N SER A 10 -38.54 -7.88 -9.29
CA SER A 10 -37.58 -8.52 -8.41
C SER A 10 -36.24 -7.81 -8.57
N ALA A 11 -35.68 -7.35 -7.47
CA ALA A 11 -34.35 -6.81 -7.39
C ALA A 11 -33.37 -7.87 -7.88
N VAL A 12 -33.11 -7.90 -9.19
CA VAL A 12 -31.96 -8.58 -9.77
C VAL A 12 -30.78 -7.82 -9.19
N VAL A 13 -30.15 -8.41 -8.19
CA VAL A 13 -28.89 -7.92 -7.66
C VAL A 13 -27.92 -7.94 -8.84
N LEU A 14 -27.65 -6.75 -9.38
CA LEU A 14 -26.71 -6.50 -10.46
C LEU A 14 -25.30 -6.76 -9.91
N LEU A 15 -24.92 -8.04 -9.82
CA LEU A 15 -23.65 -8.50 -9.27
C LEU A 15 -22.71 -8.91 -10.40
N LEU A 16 -22.55 -8.01 -11.36
CA LEU A 16 -21.52 -8.12 -12.39
C LEU A 16 -20.20 -7.56 -11.86
N THR A 17 -19.12 -8.22 -12.27
CA THR A 17 -17.74 -7.92 -11.86
C THR A 17 -17.35 -6.49 -12.12
N ILE A 18 -16.50 -5.97 -11.26
CA ILE A 18 -15.98 -4.62 -11.38
C ILE A 18 -14.80 -4.64 -12.35
N ILE A 19 -14.84 -3.77 -13.36
CA ILE A 19 -13.67 -3.59 -14.23
C ILE A 19 -12.61 -2.78 -13.50
N ILE A 20 -11.42 -3.35 -13.41
CA ILE A 20 -10.28 -2.76 -12.72
C ILE A 20 -9.45 -2.01 -13.78
N PRO A 21 -9.31 -0.67 -13.72
CA PRO A 21 -8.27 0.01 -14.48
C PRO A 21 -6.95 -0.17 -13.75
N ALA A 22 -5.85 -0.42 -14.47
CA ALA A 22 -4.53 -0.16 -13.92
C ALA A 22 -3.72 0.59 -14.96
N TYR A 23 -3.10 1.66 -14.50
CA TYR A 23 -1.66 1.88 -14.69
C TYR A 23 -1.14 1.96 -13.27
N ALA A 24 -0.09 1.21 -12.97
CA ALA A 24 0.54 1.19 -11.65
C ALA A 24 -0.49 1.16 -10.49
N GLN A 25 -1.11 0.00 -10.26
CA GLN A 25 -1.76 -0.30 -8.98
C GLN A 25 -2.62 0.85 -8.42
N GLN A 26 -3.66 1.30 -9.15
CA GLN A 26 -4.57 2.32 -8.62
C GLN A 26 -5.11 1.86 -7.27
N GLU A 27 -4.70 2.56 -6.21
CA GLU A 27 -4.97 2.16 -4.82
C GLU A 27 -6.49 1.98 -4.66
N THR A 28 -6.91 0.72 -4.58
CA THR A 28 -8.32 0.34 -4.50
C THR A 28 -8.65 0.06 -3.05
N THR A 29 -9.74 0.65 -2.55
CA THR A 29 -10.21 0.45 -1.18
C THR A 29 -11.64 -0.06 -1.19
N LEU A 30 -11.85 -1.25 -0.65
CA LEU A 30 -13.15 -1.80 -0.33
C LEU A 30 -13.61 -1.24 1.01
N ILE A 31 -14.75 -0.58 1.03
CA ILE A 31 -15.44 -0.13 2.24
C ILE A 31 -16.55 -1.14 2.53
N MET A 32 -16.45 -1.80 3.68
CA MET A 32 -17.41 -2.79 4.14
C MET A 32 -18.58 -2.11 4.86
N LYS A 33 -19.74 -2.78 4.90
CA LYS A 33 -20.95 -2.30 5.59
C LYS A 33 -20.77 -2.10 7.10
N ASN A 34 -19.84 -2.85 7.72
CA ASN A 34 -19.50 -2.68 9.12
C ASN A 34 -18.50 -1.51 9.37
N GLY A 35 -18.08 -0.80 8.31
CA GLY A 35 -17.12 0.30 8.38
C GLY A 35 -15.66 -0.08 8.17
N SER A 36 -15.34 -1.38 8.05
CA SER A 36 -13.98 -1.83 7.73
C SER A 36 -13.54 -1.33 6.35
N LYS A 37 -12.24 -1.11 6.18
CA LYS A 37 -11.63 -0.64 4.94
C LYS A 37 -10.45 -1.54 4.57
N ILE A 38 -10.48 -2.12 3.40
CA ILE A 38 -9.43 -3.02 2.91
C ILE A 38 -8.84 -2.41 1.65
N THR A 39 -7.56 -2.03 1.70
CA THR A 39 -6.88 -1.36 0.61
C THR A 39 -5.87 -2.29 -0.04
N GLY A 40 -5.95 -2.47 -1.35
CA GLY A 40 -5.05 -3.31 -2.14
C GLY A 40 -5.63 -3.71 -3.48
N ASN A 41 -5.12 -4.78 -4.05
CA ASN A 41 -5.46 -5.23 -5.40
C ASN A 41 -6.57 -6.27 -5.39
N ILE A 42 -7.61 -6.07 -6.21
CA ILE A 42 -8.64 -7.08 -6.41
C ILE A 42 -8.08 -8.12 -7.37
N VAL A 43 -7.77 -9.31 -6.88
CA VAL A 43 -7.12 -10.37 -7.67
C VAL A 43 -8.08 -11.46 -8.11
N VAL A 44 -9.20 -11.67 -7.41
CA VAL A 44 -10.23 -12.64 -7.80
C VAL A 44 -11.62 -12.05 -7.56
N GLN A 45 -12.52 -12.24 -8.51
CA GLN A 45 -13.94 -11.94 -8.38
C GLN A 45 -14.75 -13.17 -8.78
N ARG A 46 -15.56 -13.68 -7.84
CA ARG A 46 -16.57 -14.70 -8.10
C ARG A 46 -17.94 -14.04 -7.98
N PRO A 47 -18.60 -13.72 -9.10
CA PRO A 47 -19.90 -13.04 -9.10
C PRO A 47 -20.89 -13.69 -8.12
N GLY A 48 -21.56 -12.87 -7.30
CA GLY A 48 -22.53 -13.33 -6.31
C GLY A 48 -21.96 -14.09 -5.10
N LYS A 49 -20.67 -14.44 -5.09
CA LYS A 49 -20.02 -15.19 -4.01
C LYS A 49 -19.04 -14.32 -3.21
N ASP A 50 -17.87 -14.03 -3.75
CA ASP A 50 -16.80 -13.34 -3.05
C ASP A 50 -15.89 -12.52 -3.97
N ILE A 51 -15.12 -11.63 -3.35
CA ILE A 51 -13.99 -10.91 -3.93
C ILE A 51 -12.76 -11.21 -3.10
N THR A 52 -11.63 -11.48 -3.74
CA THR A 52 -10.34 -11.65 -3.06
C THR A 52 -9.46 -10.45 -3.33
N VAL A 53 -8.93 -9.87 -2.26
CA VAL A 53 -8.05 -8.71 -2.29
C VAL A 53 -6.70 -9.08 -1.69
N GLU A 54 -5.63 -8.85 -2.44
CA GLU A 54 -4.28 -8.78 -1.90
C GLU A 54 -4.11 -7.40 -1.27
N ALA A 55 -4.43 -7.31 0.02
CA ALA A 55 -4.42 -6.05 0.74
C ALA A 55 -2.99 -5.65 1.10
N THR A 56 -2.66 -4.38 0.90
CA THR A 56 -1.44 -3.75 1.42
C THR A 56 -1.64 -3.18 2.82
N LYS A 57 -2.89 -2.85 3.17
CA LYS A 57 -3.32 -2.45 4.52
C LYS A 57 -4.82 -2.70 4.70
N ALA A 58 -5.23 -2.94 5.94
CA ALA A 58 -6.65 -3.01 6.29
C ALA A 58 -6.94 -2.33 7.63
N LEU A 59 -8.06 -1.62 7.71
CA LEU A 59 -8.65 -1.10 8.93
C LEU A 59 -9.91 -1.91 9.22
N LEU A 60 -9.88 -2.72 10.25
CA LEU A 60 -10.86 -3.76 10.55
C LEU A 60 -11.70 -3.32 11.74
N VAL A 61 -12.99 -3.13 11.53
CA VAL A 61 -13.94 -2.88 12.61
C VAL A 61 -14.43 -4.24 13.10
N VAL A 62 -14.18 -4.54 14.38
CA VAL A 62 -14.58 -5.78 15.02
C VAL A 62 -15.49 -5.46 16.19
N SER A 63 -16.70 -6.02 16.16
CA SER A 63 -17.68 -5.87 17.25
C SER A 63 -17.30 -6.79 18.40
N ASP A 64 -17.40 -6.31 19.64
CA ASP A 64 -17.00 -7.11 20.83
C ASP A 64 -17.79 -8.42 20.93
N GLY A 65 -19.08 -8.41 20.56
CA GLY A 65 -19.92 -9.60 20.53
C GLY A 65 -19.53 -10.66 19.48
N GLU A 66 -18.68 -10.31 18.51
CA GLU A 66 -18.19 -11.26 17.48
C GLU A 66 -16.85 -11.91 17.86
N ILE A 67 -16.18 -11.39 18.91
CA ILE A 67 -14.87 -11.87 19.34
C ILE A 67 -15.04 -13.16 20.13
N LYS A 68 -14.52 -14.27 19.60
CA LYS A 68 -14.45 -15.57 20.29
C LYS A 68 -13.22 -15.66 21.19
N SER A 69 -12.10 -15.10 20.77
CA SER A 69 -10.89 -15.02 21.57
C SER A 69 -10.01 -13.85 21.14
N LYS A 70 -9.30 -13.27 22.11
CA LYS A 70 -8.30 -12.22 21.88
C LYS A 70 -7.05 -12.54 22.66
N LYS A 71 -5.90 -12.49 22.01
CA LYS A 71 -4.58 -12.68 22.62
C LYS A 71 -3.69 -11.48 22.34
N ASP A 72 -3.13 -10.91 23.39
CA ASP A 72 -2.20 -9.80 23.30
C ASP A 72 -0.77 -10.32 23.05
N LYS A 73 -0.02 -9.60 22.23
CA LYS A 73 1.37 -9.88 21.87
C LYS A 73 2.19 -8.60 22.01
N TYR A 74 3.29 -8.68 22.75
CA TYR A 74 4.25 -7.59 22.89
C TYR A 74 5.45 -7.89 22.00
N VAL A 75 5.49 -7.27 20.82
CA VAL A 75 6.52 -7.56 19.82
C VAL A 75 7.58 -6.47 19.85
N LYS A 76 8.82 -6.83 20.22
CA LYS A 76 9.96 -5.90 20.21
C LYS A 76 10.16 -5.29 18.83
N TYR A 77 10.56 -4.01 18.77
CA TYR A 77 10.72 -3.26 17.54
C TYR A 77 11.55 -4.00 16.49
N GLU A 78 12.64 -4.64 16.91
CA GLU A 78 13.58 -5.31 16.01
C GLU A 78 12.95 -6.48 15.26
N LYS A 79 11.98 -7.15 15.90
CA LYS A 79 11.27 -8.30 15.37
C LYS A 79 10.04 -7.92 14.53
N LEU A 80 9.69 -6.64 14.47
CA LEU A 80 8.58 -6.18 13.64
C LEU A 80 8.94 -6.28 12.14
N PRO A 81 7.96 -6.68 11.30
CA PRO A 81 8.03 -6.47 9.86
C PRO A 81 8.23 -5.00 9.50
N ARG A 82 8.74 -4.76 8.29
CA ARG A 82 9.07 -3.42 7.79
C ARG A 82 7.89 -2.45 7.91
N GLU A 83 6.70 -2.89 7.52
CA GLU A 83 5.48 -2.08 7.49
C GLU A 83 5.11 -1.64 8.90
N TRP A 84 5.22 -2.54 9.88
CA TRP A 84 4.97 -2.22 11.28
C TRP A 84 6.06 -1.32 11.89
N LYS A 85 7.33 -1.51 11.53
CA LYS A 85 8.41 -0.60 11.94
C LYS A 85 8.15 0.83 11.49
N ARG A 86 7.77 1.01 10.22
CA ARG A 86 7.44 2.32 9.65
C ARG A 86 6.22 2.94 10.32
N TRP A 87 5.13 2.19 10.37
CA TRP A 87 3.87 2.69 10.95
C TRP A 87 4.04 3.07 12.42
N ALA A 88 4.70 2.24 13.23
CA ALA A 88 4.86 2.50 14.66
C ALA A 88 5.75 3.73 14.92
N MET A 89 6.72 4.00 14.05
CA MET A 89 7.57 5.19 14.11
C MET A 89 6.82 6.45 13.66
N GLU A 90 6.10 6.39 12.55
CA GLU A 90 5.32 7.52 12.00
C GLU A 90 4.18 7.94 12.95
N THR A 91 3.57 6.98 13.66
CA THR A 91 2.46 7.22 14.60
C THR A 91 2.89 7.33 16.06
N LYS A 92 4.18 7.11 16.38
CA LYS A 92 4.72 7.05 17.75
C LYS A 92 4.00 6.02 18.64
N ALA A 93 3.58 4.90 18.07
CA ALA A 93 2.81 3.86 18.76
C ALA A 93 3.66 2.90 19.62
N LEU A 94 4.99 3.02 19.59
CA LEU A 94 5.89 2.18 20.37
C LEU A 94 5.79 2.49 21.87
N GLN A 95 5.65 1.43 22.66
CA GLN A 95 5.65 1.47 24.12
C GLN A 95 6.99 0.94 24.66
N GLY A 96 7.22 1.10 25.97
CA GLY A 96 8.47 0.71 26.63
C GLY A 96 9.40 1.89 26.89
N ASN A 97 10.66 1.59 27.15
CA ASN A 97 11.68 2.55 27.58
C ASN A 97 13.02 2.27 26.85
N ALA A 98 14.12 2.83 27.36
CA ALA A 98 15.46 2.64 26.82
C ALA A 98 15.95 1.17 26.81
N ASP A 99 15.37 0.28 27.62
CA ASP A 99 15.74 -1.15 27.68
C ASP A 99 15.09 -1.99 26.57
N GLY A 100 14.19 -1.38 25.81
CA GLY A 100 13.52 -2.02 24.69
C GLY A 100 12.13 -1.47 24.46
N ARG A 101 11.89 -1.02 23.23
CA ARG A 101 10.56 -0.65 22.77
C ARG A 101 9.87 -1.79 22.04
N TYR A 102 8.56 -1.84 22.19
CA TYR A 102 7.72 -2.84 21.58
C TYR A 102 6.43 -2.22 21.06
N LEU A 103 5.77 -2.95 20.16
CA LEU A 103 4.43 -2.66 19.71
C LEU A 103 3.48 -3.68 20.35
N MET A 104 2.40 -3.20 20.95
CA MET A 104 1.32 -4.06 21.44
C MET A 104 0.41 -4.43 20.27
N MET A 105 0.35 -5.71 19.97
CA MET A 105 -0.41 -6.29 18.86
C MET A 105 -1.40 -7.31 19.41
N HIS A 106 -2.41 -7.66 18.62
CA HIS A 106 -3.45 -8.60 18.99
C HIS A 106 -3.59 -9.69 17.94
N SER A 107 -3.97 -10.88 18.39
CA SER A 107 -4.58 -11.90 17.54
C SER A 107 -6.02 -12.09 17.97
N ILE A 108 -6.95 -11.91 17.04
CA ILE A 108 -8.39 -11.82 17.29
C ILE A 108 -9.08 -12.86 16.42
N THR A 109 -9.77 -13.79 17.06
CA THR A 109 -10.54 -14.82 16.39
C THR A 109 -12.01 -14.45 16.49
N THR A 110 -12.69 -14.36 15.35
CA THR A 110 -14.14 -14.19 15.25
C THR A 110 -14.80 -15.48 14.75
N GLY A 111 -16.11 -15.44 14.51
CA GLY A 111 -16.81 -16.52 13.81
C GLY A 111 -16.30 -16.79 12.39
N ASN A 112 -15.80 -15.75 11.71
CA ASN A 112 -15.56 -15.79 10.27
C ASN A 112 -14.07 -15.74 9.91
N TYR A 113 -13.21 -15.19 10.79
CA TYR A 113 -11.82 -14.96 10.46
C TYR A 113 -10.93 -14.91 11.71
N THR A 114 -9.64 -15.18 11.52
CA THR A 114 -8.60 -14.95 12.55
C THR A 114 -7.67 -13.86 12.06
N TYR A 115 -7.76 -12.69 12.68
CA TYR A 115 -6.84 -11.59 12.44
C TYR A 115 -5.60 -11.80 13.29
N THR A 116 -4.42 -11.70 12.70
CA THR A 116 -3.14 -11.89 13.41
C THR A 116 -2.28 -10.65 13.27
N ASP A 117 -1.57 -10.31 14.34
CA ASP A 117 -0.63 -9.20 14.38
C ASP A 117 -1.27 -7.87 13.94
N VAL A 118 -2.46 -7.59 14.49
CA VAL A 118 -3.18 -6.32 14.32
C VAL A 118 -2.96 -5.38 15.50
N VAL A 119 -3.05 -4.06 15.28
CA VAL A 119 -2.92 -3.06 16.34
C VAL A 119 -4.25 -2.35 16.57
N LYS A 120 -4.69 -2.25 17.84
CA LYS A 120 -5.89 -1.47 18.18
C LYS A 120 -5.62 0.02 17.92
N THR A 121 -6.51 0.67 17.21
CA THR A 121 -6.46 2.11 16.91
C THR A 121 -7.46 2.86 17.79
N GLU A 122 -7.17 4.12 18.12
CA GLU A 122 -7.98 4.94 19.05
C GLU A 122 -9.38 5.32 18.52
N LYS A 123 -9.70 4.98 17.27
CA LYS A 123 -10.97 5.32 16.60
C LYS A 123 -12.02 4.21 16.72
N GLY A 124 -12.32 3.78 17.95
CA GLY A 124 -13.48 2.95 18.27
C GLY A 124 -14.67 3.79 18.77
N ASN A 125 -15.89 3.27 18.64
CA ASN A 125 -17.01 3.75 19.45
C ASN A 125 -17.17 2.80 20.67
N ALA A 126 -18.07 3.09 21.60
CA ALA A 126 -18.21 2.30 22.84
C ALA A 126 -18.60 0.81 22.64
N GLN A 127 -18.91 0.37 21.40
CA GLN A 127 -19.35 -1.00 21.08
C GLN A 127 -18.51 -1.69 19.99
N THR A 128 -17.58 -0.97 19.35
CA THR A 128 -16.70 -1.52 18.31
C THR A 128 -15.27 -1.05 18.46
N ASP A 129 -14.35 -1.99 18.35
CA ASP A 129 -12.94 -1.72 18.28
C ASP A 129 -12.45 -1.71 16.83
N THR A 130 -11.57 -0.76 16.51
CA THR A 130 -10.98 -0.66 15.18
C THR A 130 -9.52 -1.11 15.24
N TYR A 131 -9.15 -2.09 14.42
CA TYR A 131 -7.82 -2.70 14.37
C TYR A 131 -7.16 -2.43 13.02
N LEU A 132 -5.88 -2.08 13.03
CA LEU A 132 -5.07 -1.93 11.83
C LEU A 132 -4.32 -3.24 11.54
N GLN A 133 -4.30 -3.66 10.27
CA GLN A 133 -3.39 -4.62 9.69
C GLN A 133 -2.50 -3.87 8.69
N ALA A 134 -1.22 -3.68 9.01
CA ALA A 134 -0.29 -2.93 8.14
C ALA A 134 0.54 -3.82 7.20
N VAL A 135 0.61 -5.13 7.47
CA VAL A 135 1.37 -6.08 6.65
C VAL A 135 0.49 -6.62 5.54
N PRO A 136 1.03 -6.87 4.32
CA PRO A 136 0.28 -7.46 3.24
C PRO A 136 -0.45 -8.75 3.65
N THR A 137 -1.72 -8.86 3.29
CA THR A 137 -2.58 -9.99 3.68
C THR A 137 -3.69 -10.17 2.66
N THR A 138 -4.01 -11.41 2.33
CA THR A 138 -5.09 -11.74 1.41
C THR A 138 -6.42 -11.86 2.18
N PHE A 139 -7.44 -11.15 1.72
CA PHE A 139 -8.80 -11.23 2.27
C PHE A 139 -9.77 -11.72 1.21
N SER A 140 -10.59 -12.74 1.55
CA SER A 140 -11.76 -13.13 0.75
C SER A 140 -13.03 -12.61 1.43
N ILE A 141 -13.74 -11.71 0.74
CA ILE A 141 -14.86 -10.92 1.28
C ILE A 141 -16.11 -11.25 0.48
N LYS A 142 -17.24 -11.49 1.15
CA LYS A 142 -18.51 -11.72 0.44
C LYS A 142 -18.99 -10.43 -0.20
N TRP A 143 -19.55 -10.51 -1.39
CA TRP A 143 -20.10 -9.34 -2.08
C TRP A 143 -21.13 -8.57 -1.25
N ASN A 144 -21.98 -9.28 -0.51
CA ASN A 144 -23.02 -8.68 0.31
C ASN A 144 -22.48 -7.89 1.51
N ASP A 145 -21.21 -8.04 1.88
CA ASP A 145 -20.59 -7.32 2.99
C ASP A 145 -19.94 -6.00 2.53
N ILE A 146 -19.81 -5.80 1.22
CA ILE A 146 -19.21 -4.61 0.62
C ILE A 146 -20.28 -3.53 0.46
N GLN A 147 -19.97 -2.32 0.90
CA GLN A 147 -20.80 -1.14 0.70
C GLN A 147 -20.37 -0.38 -0.55
N GLU A 148 -19.06 -0.13 -0.69
CA GLU A 148 -18.50 0.73 -1.71
C GLU A 148 -17.09 0.28 -2.10
N ILE A 149 -16.73 0.40 -3.37
CA ILE A 149 -15.35 0.26 -3.84
C ILE A 149 -14.89 1.60 -4.35
N ARG A 150 -13.80 2.10 -3.78
CA ARG A 150 -13.16 3.36 -4.17
C ARG A 150 -11.82 3.12 -4.83
N ARG A 151 -11.50 3.97 -5.80
CA ARG A 151 -10.19 4.03 -6.44
C ARG A 151 -9.66 5.43 -6.34
N LYS A 152 -8.35 5.56 -6.15
CA LYS A 152 -7.67 6.84 -6.28
C LYS A 152 -7.85 7.35 -7.72
N ALA A 153 -8.24 8.61 -7.86
CA ALA A 153 -8.24 9.27 -9.17
C ALA A 153 -6.80 9.38 -9.69
N PRO A 154 -6.58 9.33 -11.00
CA PRO A 154 -5.26 9.60 -11.57
C PRO A 154 -4.80 11.01 -11.21
N GLU A 155 -3.50 11.18 -10.98
CA GLU A 155 -2.89 12.51 -10.85
C GLU A 155 -2.89 13.23 -12.21
N ALA A 156 -2.83 14.56 -12.20
CA ALA A 156 -2.97 15.37 -13.42
C ALA A 156 -1.86 15.10 -14.46
N GLU A 157 -0.68 14.68 -13.99
CA GLU A 157 0.51 14.41 -14.81
C GLU A 157 0.55 12.98 -15.37
N GLU A 158 -0.38 12.10 -15.00
CA GLU A 158 -0.44 10.71 -15.49
C GLU A 158 -0.97 10.66 -16.93
N ALA A 159 -0.10 10.94 -17.90
CA ALA A 159 -0.42 10.96 -19.33
C ALA A 159 -0.77 9.58 -19.91
N THR A 160 -0.32 8.49 -19.27
CA THR A 160 -0.63 7.12 -19.65
C THR A 160 -1.49 6.49 -18.54
N GLY A 161 -2.56 5.80 -18.92
CA GLY A 161 -3.63 5.36 -18.03
C GLY A 161 -4.65 4.46 -18.73
N VAL A 162 -5.40 3.66 -17.99
CA VAL A 162 -6.58 3.01 -18.53
C VAL A 162 -7.75 3.84 -18.05
N ASP A 163 -8.49 4.38 -19.01
CA ASP A 163 -9.75 5.04 -18.74
C ASP A 163 -10.91 4.07 -18.99
N ASP A 164 -12.04 4.42 -18.39
CA ASP A 164 -13.35 3.83 -18.57
C ASP A 164 -14.19 4.74 -19.47
N GLU A 165 -14.77 4.16 -20.53
CA GLU A 165 -15.88 4.76 -21.25
C GLU A 165 -17.18 4.10 -20.79
N VAL A 166 -17.99 4.86 -20.05
CA VAL A 166 -19.28 4.39 -19.52
C VAL A 166 -20.40 4.88 -20.43
N GLU A 167 -21.00 3.96 -21.19
CA GLU A 167 -22.17 4.22 -22.04
C GLU A 167 -23.45 3.95 -21.25
N THR A 168 -24.31 4.96 -21.18
CA THR A 168 -25.65 4.85 -20.59
C THR A 168 -26.66 4.24 -21.57
N ALA A 169 -27.76 3.70 -21.05
CA ALA A 169 -28.88 3.19 -21.86
C ALA A 169 -29.49 4.24 -22.80
N ALA A 170 -29.32 5.54 -22.49
CA ALA A 170 -29.73 6.65 -23.35
C ALA A 170 -28.69 7.02 -24.44
N GLY A 171 -27.58 6.27 -24.55
CA GLY A 171 -26.52 6.50 -25.54
C GLY A 171 -25.49 7.56 -25.18
N LYS A 172 -25.61 8.22 -24.01
CA LYS A 172 -24.60 9.16 -23.53
C LYS A 172 -23.37 8.42 -23.00
N THR A 173 -22.18 8.86 -23.37
CA THR A 173 -20.90 8.26 -22.98
C THR A 173 -20.10 9.21 -22.09
N TYR A 174 -19.49 8.67 -21.04
CA TYR A 174 -18.60 9.38 -20.13
C TYR A 174 -17.24 8.70 -20.13
N ARG A 175 -16.19 9.44 -20.50
CA ARG A 175 -14.81 8.96 -20.47
C ARG A 175 -14.07 9.52 -19.26
N GLY A 176 -13.42 8.65 -18.50
CA GLY A 176 -12.64 9.02 -17.31
C GLY A 176 -12.28 7.79 -16.47
N THR A 177 -11.92 7.96 -15.20
CA THR A 177 -11.67 6.81 -14.30
C THR A 177 -12.87 6.56 -13.40
N ILE A 178 -13.32 5.30 -13.26
CA ILE A 178 -14.33 4.98 -12.23
C ILE A 178 -13.68 5.01 -10.84
N VAL A 179 -14.00 6.05 -10.06
CA VAL A 179 -13.38 6.33 -8.75
C VAL A 179 -14.22 5.84 -7.57
N SER A 180 -15.50 5.56 -7.77
CA SER A 180 -16.39 5.00 -6.74
C SER A 180 -17.45 4.10 -7.37
N GLN A 181 -17.78 3.01 -6.69
CA GLN A 181 -18.89 2.12 -7.01
C GLN A 181 -19.59 1.71 -5.72
N LYS A 182 -20.82 2.19 -5.53
CA LYS A 182 -21.72 1.70 -4.47
C LYS A 182 -22.44 0.47 -5.00
N ILE A 183 -22.20 -0.68 -4.38
CA ILE A 183 -22.61 -1.99 -4.93
C ILE A 183 -24.13 -2.02 -5.16
N GLY A 184 -24.52 -2.30 -6.40
CA GLY A 184 -25.92 -2.36 -6.84
C GLY A 184 -26.66 -1.02 -6.93
N GLN A 185 -25.98 0.11 -6.69
CA GLN A 185 -26.63 1.43 -6.62
C GLN A 185 -26.10 2.38 -7.70
N THR A 186 -24.90 2.90 -7.52
CA THR A 186 -24.33 3.94 -8.38
C THR A 186 -22.84 3.71 -8.64
N LEU A 187 -22.34 4.26 -9.75
CA LEU A 187 -20.92 4.42 -10.00
C LEU A 187 -20.60 5.89 -10.28
N ALA A 188 -19.41 6.34 -9.90
CA ALA A 188 -18.92 7.67 -10.18
C ALA A 188 -17.70 7.64 -11.11
N VAL A 189 -17.79 8.37 -12.23
CA VAL A 189 -16.69 8.55 -13.19
C VAL A 189 -16.06 9.91 -12.99
N LYS A 190 -14.75 9.95 -12.71
CA LYS A 190 -13.95 11.17 -12.72
C LYS A 190 -13.50 11.45 -14.15
N THR A 191 -14.13 12.41 -14.80
CA THR A 191 -13.75 12.94 -16.12
C THR A 191 -12.69 14.04 -15.96
N SER A 192 -12.21 14.58 -17.07
CA SER A 192 -11.31 15.74 -17.09
C SER A 192 -11.93 17.02 -16.49
N SER A 193 -13.27 17.12 -16.46
CA SER A 193 -13.97 18.34 -16.04
C SER A 193 -14.77 18.18 -14.75
N ALA A 194 -15.25 16.98 -14.43
CA ALA A 194 -16.17 16.76 -13.31
C ALA A 194 -16.12 15.32 -12.80
N THR A 195 -16.82 15.07 -11.69
CA THR A 195 -17.18 13.72 -11.26
C THR A 195 -18.67 13.51 -11.55
N VAL A 196 -19.01 12.49 -12.34
CA VAL A 196 -20.39 12.19 -12.73
C VAL A 196 -20.84 10.91 -12.05
N GLU A 197 -21.91 10.98 -11.23
CA GLU A 197 -22.55 9.80 -10.63
C GLU A 197 -23.66 9.28 -11.53
N LEU A 198 -23.66 7.97 -11.77
CA LEU A 198 -24.56 7.26 -12.67
C LEU A 198 -25.22 6.10 -11.91
N GLY A 199 -26.54 5.93 -12.07
CA GLY A 199 -27.25 4.77 -11.54
C GLY A 199 -26.86 3.50 -12.27
N MET A 200 -26.61 2.41 -11.53
CA MET A 200 -26.15 1.14 -12.11
C MET A 200 -27.13 0.59 -13.16
N GLY A 201 -28.44 0.74 -12.92
CA GLY A 201 -29.48 0.31 -13.88
C GLY A 201 -29.57 1.14 -15.16
N ASN A 202 -28.87 2.28 -15.24
CA ASN A 202 -28.84 3.15 -16.42
C ASN A 202 -27.60 2.90 -17.30
N ILE A 203 -26.71 1.98 -16.92
CA ILE A 203 -25.50 1.70 -17.68
C ILE A 203 -25.78 0.56 -18.63
N ARG A 204 -25.46 0.79 -19.90
CA ARG A 204 -25.51 -0.23 -20.94
C ARG A 204 -24.20 -1.01 -20.98
N GLU A 205 -23.09 -0.28 -20.95
CA GLU A 205 -21.78 -0.84 -21.23
C GLU A 205 -20.67 -0.01 -20.58
N ILE A 206 -19.59 -0.68 -20.17
CA ILE A 206 -18.35 -0.04 -19.76
C ILE A 206 -17.22 -0.60 -20.61
N ARG A 207 -16.39 0.27 -21.19
CA ARG A 207 -15.23 -0.10 -21.99
C ARG A 207 -13.94 0.39 -21.37
N LYS A 208 -12.89 -0.42 -21.44
CA LYS A 208 -11.52 -0.01 -21.12
C LYS A 208 -10.87 0.54 -22.37
N VAL A 209 -10.35 1.76 -22.26
CA VAL A 209 -9.64 2.43 -23.35
C VAL A 209 -8.30 2.96 -22.85
N ALA A 210 -7.34 3.02 -23.76
CA ALA A 210 -6.06 3.65 -23.49
C ALA A 210 -6.27 5.16 -23.28
N ARG A 211 -5.73 5.71 -22.19
CA ARG A 211 -5.72 7.15 -21.91
C ARG A 211 -4.87 7.87 -22.95
N SER A 212 -3.64 7.40 -23.17
CA SER A 212 -2.80 7.86 -24.27
C SER A 212 -3.12 7.09 -25.54
N LEU A 213 -3.38 7.82 -26.62
CA LEU A 213 -3.53 7.25 -27.96
C LEU A 213 -2.19 6.86 -28.61
N SER A 214 -1.05 7.28 -28.04
CA SER A 214 0.27 6.99 -28.59
C SER A 214 0.76 5.56 -28.32
N GLN A 215 0.07 4.81 -27.45
CA GLN A 215 0.40 3.44 -27.09
C GLN A 215 -0.86 2.58 -27.10
N PRO A 216 -0.77 1.28 -27.43
CA PRO A 216 -1.92 0.37 -27.35
C PRO A 216 -2.35 0.14 -25.90
N LEU A 217 -3.56 -0.35 -25.67
CA LEU A 217 -4.08 -0.65 -24.32
C LEU A 217 -3.22 -1.68 -23.57
N PHE A 218 -2.68 -2.68 -24.25
CA PHE A 218 -1.85 -3.72 -23.64
C PHE A 218 -0.56 -3.18 -23.03
N GLY A 219 0.15 -2.28 -23.72
CA GLY A 219 1.42 -1.69 -23.26
C GLY A 219 1.27 -0.73 -22.08
N GLN A 220 0.09 -0.70 -21.49
CA GLN A 220 -0.45 0.42 -20.77
C GLN A 220 -1.25 -0.13 -19.56
N ALA A 221 -2.09 -1.14 -19.76
CA ALA A 221 -2.91 -1.75 -18.72
C ALA A 221 -2.15 -2.23 -17.48
N GLY A 222 -0.92 -2.73 -17.58
CA GLY A 222 -0.19 -3.21 -16.39
C GLY A 222 -0.91 -4.32 -15.61
N PHE A 223 -1.88 -5.01 -16.24
CA PHE A 223 -2.54 -6.20 -15.71
C PHE A 223 -2.98 -7.11 -16.87
N VAL A 224 -3.20 -8.37 -16.54
CA VAL A 224 -3.83 -9.37 -17.41
C VAL A 224 -4.96 -10.02 -16.61
N ASN A 225 -6.09 -10.26 -17.28
CA ASN A 225 -7.20 -11.02 -16.71
C ASN A 225 -7.13 -12.48 -17.14
N THR A 226 -7.56 -13.36 -16.25
CA THR A 226 -7.89 -14.76 -16.58
C THR A 226 -9.37 -14.96 -16.30
N ILE A 227 -10.15 -15.34 -17.32
CA ILE A 227 -11.56 -15.68 -17.20
C ILE A 227 -11.67 -17.20 -17.07
N VAL A 228 -12.22 -17.69 -15.95
CA VAL A 228 -12.43 -19.11 -15.71
C VAL A 228 -13.88 -19.47 -16.03
N MET A 229 -14.04 -20.40 -16.95
CA MET A 229 -15.33 -20.82 -17.51
C MET A 229 -15.96 -21.95 -16.68
N LYS A 230 -17.27 -22.16 -16.82
CA LYS A 230 -18.01 -23.25 -16.15
C LYS A 230 -17.57 -24.65 -16.55
N ASP A 231 -17.06 -24.81 -17.77
CA ASP A 231 -16.51 -26.07 -18.28
C ASP A 231 -15.09 -26.37 -17.74
N GLY A 232 -14.54 -25.48 -16.90
CA GLY A 232 -13.21 -25.61 -16.32
C GLY A 232 -12.08 -25.04 -17.18
N THR A 233 -12.36 -24.57 -18.41
CA THR A 233 -11.37 -23.91 -19.25
C THR A 233 -11.09 -22.48 -18.74
N SER A 234 -9.97 -21.90 -19.17
CA SER A 234 -9.61 -20.53 -18.86
C SER A 234 -9.10 -19.78 -20.08
N LYS A 235 -9.32 -18.47 -20.11
CA LYS A 235 -8.92 -17.58 -21.21
C LYS A 235 -8.22 -16.34 -20.64
N ASP A 236 -7.05 -16.01 -21.19
CA ASP A 236 -6.23 -14.89 -20.74
C ASP A 236 -6.31 -13.71 -21.69
N GLY A 237 -6.26 -12.49 -21.16
CA GLY A 237 -6.27 -11.27 -21.95
C GLY A 237 -6.72 -10.06 -21.13
N ILE A 238 -7.00 -8.94 -21.78
CA ILE A 238 -7.55 -7.76 -21.09
C ILE A 238 -9.06 -7.73 -21.30
N MET A 239 -9.83 -7.69 -20.22
CA MET A 239 -11.27 -7.47 -20.29
C MET A 239 -11.54 -6.01 -20.69
N THR A 240 -11.93 -5.82 -21.96
CA THR A 240 -12.08 -4.49 -22.58
C THR A 240 -13.50 -3.99 -22.61
N VAL A 241 -14.49 -4.87 -22.54
CA VAL A 241 -15.92 -4.50 -22.54
C VAL A 241 -16.63 -5.32 -21.48
N GLN A 242 -17.51 -4.68 -20.71
CA GLN A 242 -18.58 -5.35 -20.00
C GLN A 242 -19.91 -4.77 -20.44
N HIS A 243 -20.76 -5.64 -20.98
CA HIS A 243 -22.10 -5.30 -21.42
C HIS A 243 -23.11 -5.79 -20.39
N TYR A 244 -23.90 -4.86 -19.84
CA TYR A 244 -24.85 -5.17 -18.76
C TYR A 244 -26.21 -5.65 -19.28
N GLY A 245 -26.53 -5.40 -20.56
CA GLY A 245 -27.74 -5.88 -21.22
C GLY A 245 -29.06 -5.44 -20.54
N ALA A 246 -30.19 -5.82 -21.13
CA ALA A 246 -31.50 -5.71 -20.45
C ALA A 246 -31.87 -7.02 -19.74
N LYS A 247 -31.31 -8.14 -20.19
CA LYS A 247 -31.52 -9.49 -19.66
C LYS A 247 -30.17 -10.13 -19.35
N THR A 248 -30.17 -11.09 -18.44
CA THR A 248 -28.95 -11.82 -18.04
C THR A 248 -28.27 -12.52 -19.21
N ASP A 249 -29.04 -13.07 -20.15
CA ASP A 249 -28.50 -13.79 -21.31
C ASP A 249 -27.87 -12.84 -22.35
N ASP A 250 -28.14 -11.54 -22.25
CA ASP A 250 -27.51 -10.52 -23.09
C ASP A 250 -26.18 -10.04 -22.51
N GLN A 251 -25.82 -10.45 -21.29
CA GLN A 251 -24.62 -10.00 -20.59
C GLN A 251 -23.38 -10.72 -21.10
N TYR A 252 -22.35 -9.95 -21.42
CA TYR A 252 -21.09 -10.50 -21.90
C TYR A 252 -19.91 -9.61 -21.53
N VAL A 253 -18.74 -10.21 -21.62
CA VAL A 253 -17.46 -9.51 -21.57
C VAL A 253 -16.73 -9.70 -22.89
N THR A 254 -15.94 -8.70 -23.30
CA THR A 254 -15.01 -8.86 -24.43
C THR A 254 -13.59 -8.93 -23.90
N LEU A 255 -12.91 -10.02 -24.21
CA LEU A 255 -11.51 -10.24 -23.91
C LEU A 255 -10.67 -9.83 -25.13
N LEU A 256 -9.68 -8.97 -24.94
CA LEU A 256 -8.66 -8.65 -25.93
C LEU A 256 -7.43 -9.50 -25.64
N HIS A 257 -7.05 -10.35 -26.58
CA HIS A 257 -5.86 -11.19 -26.51
C HIS A 257 -4.61 -10.39 -26.92
N GLU A 258 -3.42 -10.85 -26.52
CA GLU A 258 -2.15 -10.16 -26.79
C GLU A 258 -1.87 -10.00 -28.30
N ASP A 259 -2.32 -10.95 -29.12
CA ASP A 259 -2.25 -10.89 -30.59
C ASP A 259 -3.21 -9.85 -31.21
N GLY A 260 -4.00 -9.15 -30.39
CA GLY A 260 -4.97 -8.14 -30.79
C GLY A 260 -6.35 -8.69 -31.15
N SER A 261 -6.52 -10.02 -31.17
CA SER A 261 -7.83 -10.63 -31.40
C SER A 261 -8.79 -10.35 -30.24
N LYS A 262 -10.09 -10.32 -30.54
CA LYS A 262 -11.14 -10.04 -29.56
C LYS A 262 -12.11 -11.20 -29.50
N GLU A 263 -12.48 -11.56 -28.28
CA GLU A 263 -13.39 -12.65 -28.01
C GLU A 263 -14.53 -12.21 -27.11
N LYS A 264 -15.76 -12.49 -27.54
CA LYS A 264 -16.96 -12.27 -26.74
C LYS A 264 -17.25 -13.51 -25.90
N ILE A 265 -17.39 -13.32 -24.59
CA ILE A 265 -17.66 -14.39 -23.62
C ILE A 265 -18.93 -14.03 -22.86
N LEU A 266 -19.94 -14.90 -22.89
CA LEU A 266 -21.18 -14.68 -22.14
C LEU A 266 -20.90 -14.72 -20.64
N ALA A 267 -21.45 -13.76 -19.90
CA ALA A 267 -21.27 -13.69 -18.45
C ALA A 267 -21.83 -14.94 -17.75
N ALA A 268 -22.87 -15.55 -18.33
CA ALA A 268 -23.48 -16.78 -17.84
C ALA A 268 -22.54 -17.98 -17.86
N ASP A 269 -21.49 -17.97 -18.70
CA ASP A 269 -20.54 -19.08 -18.83
C ASP A 269 -19.32 -18.92 -17.91
N VAL A 270 -19.18 -17.77 -17.24
CA VAL A 270 -18.05 -17.46 -16.37
C VAL A 270 -18.34 -17.84 -14.92
N THR A 271 -17.34 -18.40 -14.24
CA THR A 271 -17.39 -18.71 -12.80
C THR A 271 -16.53 -17.78 -11.97
N GLU A 272 -15.42 -17.31 -12.52
CA GLU A 272 -14.41 -16.55 -11.81
C GLU A 272 -13.63 -15.66 -12.77
N TYR A 273 -13.30 -14.45 -12.32
CA TYR A 273 -12.40 -13.54 -13.00
C TYR A 273 -11.18 -13.35 -12.11
N ARG A 274 -9.99 -13.57 -12.65
CA ARG A 274 -8.72 -13.28 -11.99
C ARG A 274 -8.06 -12.07 -12.63
N THR A 275 -7.29 -11.33 -11.85
CA THR A 275 -6.47 -10.23 -12.35
C THR A 275 -5.07 -10.38 -11.78
N ALA A 276 -4.11 -10.63 -12.66
CA ALA A 276 -2.71 -10.55 -12.35
C ALA A 276 -2.23 -9.14 -12.69
N TYR A 277 -1.68 -8.44 -11.70
CA TYR A 277 -1.09 -7.13 -11.91
C TYR A 277 0.39 -7.32 -12.20
N ASN A 278 0.91 -6.61 -13.20
CA ASN A 278 2.33 -6.53 -13.41
C ASN A 278 2.91 -5.77 -12.20
N GLY A 279 3.61 -6.49 -11.32
CA GLY A 279 4.29 -5.85 -10.21
C GLY A 279 5.34 -4.90 -10.78
N GLU A 280 5.30 -3.63 -10.36
CA GLU A 280 6.59 -3.01 -10.10
C GLU A 280 7.07 -3.71 -8.83
N ASP A 281 8.03 -4.62 -8.97
CA ASP A 281 8.90 -4.99 -7.85
C ASP A 281 9.59 -3.70 -7.43
N GLY A 282 8.90 -2.91 -6.61
CA GLY A 282 9.43 -1.69 -6.05
C GLY A 282 10.59 -2.12 -5.18
N GLU A 283 11.80 -2.09 -5.73
CA GLU A 283 13.03 -2.40 -5.01
C GLU A 283 12.96 -1.69 -3.65
N THR A 284 12.80 -2.51 -2.60
CA THR A 284 12.50 -2.01 -1.26
C THR A 284 13.58 -1.04 -0.79
N TYR A 285 14.82 -1.28 -1.22
CA TYR A 285 15.97 -0.41 -1.04
C TYR A 285 16.58 -0.08 -2.40
N LYS A 286 16.48 1.19 -2.83
CA LYS A 286 16.99 1.62 -4.14
C LYS A 286 18.53 1.69 -4.13
N PRO A 287 19.22 1.30 -5.20
CA PRO A 287 20.65 1.49 -5.36
C PRO A 287 21.11 2.92 -5.06
N GLY A 288 22.26 3.05 -4.39
CA GLY A 288 22.84 4.34 -3.99
C GLY A 288 22.16 5.05 -2.81
N ARG A 289 21.05 4.51 -2.27
CA ARG A 289 20.39 5.07 -1.09
C ARG A 289 20.74 4.31 0.19
N VAL A 290 20.74 5.03 1.31
CA VAL A 290 20.89 4.48 2.66
C VAL A 290 19.60 4.69 3.43
N TYR A 291 19.23 3.68 4.19
CA TYR A 291 18.04 3.66 5.01
C TYR A 291 18.42 3.42 6.46
N VAL A 292 17.78 4.10 7.40
CA VAL A 292 17.87 3.82 8.83
C VAL A 292 16.49 3.42 9.31
N ASN A 293 16.38 2.23 9.89
CA ASN A 293 15.12 1.76 10.47
C ASN A 293 13.93 1.90 9.50
N GLU A 294 14.20 1.59 8.21
CA GLU A 294 13.28 1.62 7.07
C GLU A 294 12.99 3.00 6.45
N PHE A 295 13.66 4.07 6.93
CA PHE A 295 13.54 5.43 6.41
C PHE A 295 14.77 5.83 5.61
N ALA A 296 14.58 6.31 4.38
CA ALA A 296 15.69 6.80 3.56
C ALA A 296 16.29 8.06 4.19
N ILE A 297 17.62 8.08 4.28
CA ILE A 297 18.37 9.22 4.81
C ILE A 297 19.37 9.75 3.78
N SER A 298 19.64 11.05 3.86
CA SER A 298 20.59 11.71 2.97
C SER A 298 21.99 11.65 3.56
N ARG A 299 22.99 11.61 2.67
CA ARG A 299 24.39 11.85 3.05
C ARG A 299 24.49 13.24 3.70
N ALA A 300 25.19 13.32 4.82
CA ALA A 300 25.45 14.59 5.47
C ALA A 300 26.68 15.27 4.87
N ARG A 301 26.69 16.60 4.83
CA ARG A 301 27.89 17.37 4.46
C ARG A 301 28.64 17.80 5.70
N THR A 302 29.96 17.73 5.60
CA THR A 302 30.89 18.10 6.66
C THR A 302 31.73 19.30 6.25
N MET A 303 32.09 20.14 7.21
CA MET A 303 33.11 21.17 7.09
C MET A 303 34.18 20.91 8.15
N THR A 304 35.45 20.95 7.75
CA THR A 304 36.57 20.67 8.66
C THR A 304 37.47 21.90 8.78
N GLU A 305 37.63 22.41 9.99
CA GLU A 305 38.49 23.56 10.31
C GLU A 305 39.15 23.33 11.67
N ASP A 306 40.45 23.63 11.79
CA ASP A 306 41.23 23.53 13.05
C ASP A 306 41.06 22.20 13.81
N GLY A 307 40.96 21.08 13.08
CA GLY A 307 40.79 19.75 13.67
C GLY A 307 39.38 19.43 14.20
N VAL A 308 38.40 20.29 13.92
CA VAL A 308 36.97 20.09 14.18
C VAL A 308 36.28 19.72 12.86
N THR A 309 35.58 18.59 12.83
CA THR A 309 34.67 18.22 11.74
C THR A 309 33.23 18.50 12.18
N ALA A 310 32.56 19.46 11.56
CA ALA A 310 31.18 19.83 11.84
C ALA A 310 30.23 19.44 10.71
N TYR A 311 29.01 19.01 11.03
CA TYR A 311 27.97 18.66 10.05
C TYR A 311 27.11 19.88 9.72
N VAL A 312 27.44 20.58 8.64
CA VAL A 312 26.86 21.89 8.28
C VAL A 312 25.57 21.81 7.47
N ASP A 313 25.32 20.69 6.80
CA ASP A 313 24.06 20.42 6.10
C ASP A 313 23.66 18.96 6.36
N LYS A 314 22.66 18.79 7.23
CA LYS A 314 22.14 17.49 7.64
C LYS A 314 20.62 17.52 7.76
N LYS A 315 19.97 16.58 7.09
CA LYS A 315 18.58 16.23 7.37
C LYS A 315 18.57 15.09 8.37
N VAL A 316 18.20 15.39 9.61
CA VAL A 316 18.25 14.42 10.71
C VAL A 316 16.86 13.88 11.00
N TYR A 317 16.70 12.58 10.85
CA TYR A 317 15.51 11.88 11.30
C TYR A 317 15.68 11.47 12.77
N PRO A 318 14.74 11.85 13.66
CA PRO A 318 14.77 11.43 15.05
C PRO A 318 14.26 9.99 15.19
N PHE A 319 14.98 9.18 15.96
CA PHE A 319 14.60 7.84 16.37
C PHE A 319 14.53 7.77 17.90
N PRO A 320 13.53 7.10 18.49
CA PRO A 320 13.47 6.97 19.93
C PRO A 320 14.60 6.04 20.45
N GLU A 321 15.07 6.27 21.66
CA GLU A 321 15.96 5.36 22.38
C GLU A 321 15.26 4.01 22.65
N GLY A 322 16.03 2.96 22.93
CA GLY A 322 15.48 1.63 23.20
C GLY A 322 15.00 0.87 21.97
N ILE A 323 15.43 1.27 20.76
CA ILE A 323 15.37 0.44 19.55
C ILE A 323 16.77 0.17 19.01
N VAL A 324 16.98 -0.98 18.37
CA VAL A 324 18.18 -1.18 17.56
C VAL A 324 18.13 -0.25 16.35
N THR A 325 19.22 0.48 16.14
CA THR A 325 19.40 1.34 14.98
C THR A 325 20.07 0.51 13.89
N THR A 326 19.35 0.24 12.80
CA THR A 326 19.86 -0.55 11.67
C THR A 326 19.98 0.32 10.43
N PHE A 327 21.17 0.41 9.86
CA PHE A 327 21.41 1.00 8.55
C PHE A 327 21.32 -0.10 7.48
N LYS A 328 20.68 0.19 6.35
CA LYS A 328 20.51 -0.73 5.22
C LYS A 328 20.76 -0.06 3.88
N ALA A 329 21.36 -0.79 2.95
CA ALA A 329 21.61 -0.32 1.60
C ALA A 329 21.67 -1.51 0.62
N ALA A 330 21.24 -1.28 -0.62
CA ALA A 330 21.43 -2.26 -1.68
C ALA A 330 22.93 -2.42 -2.01
N GLY A 331 23.36 -3.66 -2.24
CA GLY A 331 24.76 -4.04 -2.44
C GLY A 331 25.55 -4.12 -1.13
N ALA A 332 26.88 -4.28 -1.26
CA ALA A 332 27.80 -4.56 -0.16
C ALA A 332 28.28 -3.31 0.62
N LYS A 333 27.53 -2.19 0.61
CA LYS A 333 27.97 -0.91 1.20
C LYS A 333 28.47 -1.06 2.64
N PHE A 334 27.75 -1.80 3.49
CA PHE A 334 28.07 -1.93 4.92
C PHE A 334 28.97 -3.13 5.25
N GLN A 335 29.76 -3.60 4.29
CA GLN A 335 30.75 -4.67 4.53
C GLN A 335 32.17 -4.13 4.84
N GLY A 336 32.35 -2.80 4.81
CA GLY A 336 33.61 -2.13 5.18
C GLY A 336 33.68 -1.71 6.65
N SER A 337 34.72 -0.93 7.00
CA SER A 337 35.03 -0.45 8.35
C SER A 337 34.10 0.69 8.80
N TRP A 338 32.83 0.38 9.01
CA TRP A 338 31.80 1.34 9.44
C TRP A 338 31.62 1.34 10.95
N HIS A 339 31.49 2.53 11.54
CA HIS A 339 31.21 2.73 12.96
C HIS A 339 30.38 4.00 13.19
N LEU A 340 29.74 4.09 14.36
CA LEU A 340 29.09 5.33 14.80
C LEU A 340 30.05 6.17 15.64
N ILE A 341 29.92 7.49 15.54
CA ILE A 341 30.56 8.44 16.46
C ILE A 341 29.44 9.22 17.16
N ALA A 342 29.43 9.22 18.50
CA ALA A 342 28.58 10.13 19.26
C ALA A 342 29.11 11.57 19.13
N LEU A 343 28.27 12.48 18.63
CA LEU A 343 28.63 13.84 18.27
C LEU A 343 28.44 14.82 19.43
N ASP A 344 29.39 15.75 19.54
CA ASP A 344 29.32 16.87 20.46
C ASP A 344 28.75 18.12 19.77
N ASN A 345 28.33 19.11 20.55
CA ASN A 345 28.11 20.45 20.02
C ASN A 345 29.47 21.11 19.76
N VAL A 346 29.64 21.61 18.54
CA VAL A 346 30.88 22.26 18.08
C VAL A 346 30.57 23.64 17.49
N GLU A 347 31.54 24.53 17.53
CA GLU A 347 31.45 25.88 16.96
C GLU A 347 32.57 26.07 15.94
N LEU A 348 32.21 26.53 14.75
CA LEU A 348 33.12 26.84 13.64
C LEU A 348 33.64 28.28 13.75
N LYS A 349 34.72 28.61 13.04
CA LYS A 349 35.32 29.97 13.09
C LYS A 349 34.37 31.09 12.72
N ASN A 350 33.45 30.80 11.80
CA ASN A 350 32.41 31.75 11.39
C ASN A 350 31.27 31.90 12.42
N GLY A 351 31.41 31.33 13.63
CA GLY A 351 30.40 31.34 14.69
C GLY A 351 29.27 30.34 14.51
N THR A 352 29.31 29.50 13.46
CA THR A 352 28.26 28.50 13.21
C THR A 352 28.35 27.39 14.25
N LYS A 353 27.29 27.24 15.05
CA LYS A 353 27.13 26.14 16.00
C LYS A 353 26.45 24.95 15.32
N SER A 354 27.05 23.77 15.44
CA SER A 354 26.50 22.53 14.89
C SER A 354 26.89 21.33 15.75
N GLN A 355 26.65 20.13 15.24
CA GLN A 355 27.10 18.87 15.82
C GLN A 355 28.30 18.39 15.02
N GLY A 356 29.28 17.81 15.70
CA GLY A 356 30.54 17.40 15.09
C GLY A 356 31.41 16.60 16.04
N TYR A 357 32.65 16.38 15.62
CA TYR A 357 33.67 15.73 16.42
C TYR A 357 35.05 16.31 16.14
N THR A 358 35.98 16.07 17.06
CA THR A 358 37.42 16.31 16.90
C THR A 358 38.13 15.00 16.66
N THR A 359 39.42 15.03 16.28
CA THR A 359 40.26 13.81 16.20
C THR A 359 40.28 13.03 17.52
N LYS A 360 40.21 13.74 18.67
CA LYS A 360 40.14 13.12 19.99
C LYS A 360 38.79 12.44 20.20
N THR A 361 37.69 13.14 19.97
CA THR A 361 36.35 12.60 20.24
C THR A 361 35.94 11.52 19.25
N ARG A 362 36.44 11.56 18.00
CA ARG A 362 36.30 10.45 17.06
C ARG A 362 36.85 9.14 17.62
N LYS A 363 38.00 9.17 18.33
CA LYS A 363 38.59 7.97 18.93
C LYS A 363 37.88 7.52 20.19
N THR A 364 37.48 8.45 21.05
CA THR A 364 36.89 8.11 22.36
C THR A 364 35.41 7.79 22.31
N ASN A 365 34.68 8.32 21.31
CA ASN A 365 33.23 8.19 21.20
C ASN A 365 32.80 7.27 20.04
N CYS A 366 33.74 6.46 19.54
CA CYS A 366 33.49 5.45 18.53
C CYS A 366 32.65 4.32 19.13
N ILE A 367 31.63 3.89 18.39
CA ILE A 367 30.75 2.78 18.75
C ILE A 367 30.80 1.80 17.60
N ASP A 368 31.30 0.60 17.91
CA ASP A 368 31.36 -0.50 16.95
C ASP A 368 29.97 -1.09 16.71
N PRO A 369 29.71 -1.63 15.52
CA PRO A 369 28.44 -2.27 15.23
C PRO A 369 28.25 -3.52 16.09
N SER A 370 27.01 -3.74 16.53
CA SER A 370 26.63 -4.99 17.19
C SER A 370 26.47 -6.14 16.21
N THR A 371 26.04 -5.86 14.98
CA THR A 371 25.97 -6.83 13.88
C THR A 371 26.22 -6.18 12.52
N THR A 372 26.80 -6.96 11.61
CA THR A 372 26.85 -6.70 10.17
C THR A 372 26.30 -7.92 9.43
N ASP A 373 25.48 -7.70 8.41
CA ASP A 373 24.86 -8.78 7.64
C ASP A 373 24.77 -8.43 6.15
N MET A 374 24.68 -9.45 5.31
CA MET A 374 24.39 -9.33 3.88
C MET A 374 23.44 -10.45 3.45
N SER A 375 22.19 -10.09 3.15
CA SER A 375 21.15 -11.04 2.76
C SER A 375 20.29 -10.46 1.64
N GLY A 376 19.97 -11.29 0.63
CA GLY A 376 19.13 -10.88 -0.51
C GLY A 376 19.66 -9.67 -1.30
N GLY A 377 20.98 -9.49 -1.37
CA GLY A 377 21.61 -8.35 -2.03
C GLY A 377 21.55 -7.04 -1.22
N ILE A 378 21.11 -7.07 0.04
CA ILE A 378 21.06 -5.93 0.95
C ILE A 378 22.12 -6.11 2.04
N SER A 379 23.00 -5.12 2.21
CA SER A 379 23.87 -5.06 3.38
C SER A 379 23.20 -4.30 4.51
N SER A 380 23.47 -4.71 5.75
CA SER A 380 23.00 -4.04 6.94
C SER A 380 24.05 -3.98 8.04
N ILE A 381 23.97 -2.94 8.88
CA ILE A 381 24.82 -2.74 10.05
C ILE A 381 23.97 -2.17 11.18
N SER A 382 24.10 -2.74 12.38
CA SER A 382 23.21 -2.46 13.51
C SER A 382 23.96 -1.98 14.74
N PHE A 383 23.30 -1.15 15.55
CA PHE A 383 23.79 -0.61 16.82
C PHE A 383 22.69 -0.71 17.88
N THR A 384 23.01 -1.34 19.01
CA THR A 384 22.02 -1.65 20.05
C THR A 384 21.84 -0.49 21.02
N TYR A 385 20.59 -0.03 21.15
CA TYR A 385 20.11 0.87 22.23
C TYR A 385 21.01 2.06 22.53
N LEU A 386 21.21 2.90 21.50
CA LEU A 386 21.91 4.16 21.62
C LEU A 386 21.21 5.10 22.62
N SER A 387 21.99 5.83 23.41
CA SER A 387 21.47 6.88 24.30
C SER A 387 21.04 8.12 23.51
N PRO A 388 20.21 9.02 24.07
CA PRO A 388 19.78 10.24 23.39
C PRO A 388 20.97 11.12 23.00
N GLY A 389 21.00 11.58 21.76
CA GLY A 389 22.15 12.31 21.22
C GLY A 389 22.17 12.33 19.69
N PHE A 390 23.18 12.99 19.12
CA PHE A 390 23.44 12.93 17.69
C PHE A 390 24.55 11.93 17.41
N TYR A 391 24.40 11.15 16.34
CA TYR A 391 25.39 10.17 15.94
C TYR A 391 25.67 10.30 14.46
N ALA A 392 26.94 10.10 14.08
CA ALA A 392 27.32 9.98 12.69
C ALA A 392 27.81 8.57 12.39
N LEU A 393 27.22 7.93 11.38
CA LEU A 393 27.81 6.76 10.75
C LEU A 393 28.92 7.22 9.81
N VAL A 394 30.10 6.67 9.99
CA VAL A 394 31.30 6.98 9.21
C VAL A 394 31.98 5.69 8.77
N CYS A 395 32.71 5.77 7.66
CA CYS A 395 33.56 4.71 7.15
C CYS A 395 35.00 5.19 7.17
N ASP A 396 35.95 4.38 7.64
CA ASP A 396 37.36 4.79 7.60
C ASP A 396 37.91 4.89 6.18
N ASP A 397 37.39 4.06 5.28
CA ASP A 397 37.85 3.95 3.89
C ASP A 397 37.04 4.82 2.92
N ASN A 398 36.00 5.52 3.40
CA ASN A 398 35.09 6.29 2.55
C ASN A 398 34.61 7.59 3.24
N PRO A 399 34.69 8.76 2.58
CA PRO A 399 34.21 10.03 3.14
C PRO A 399 32.68 10.14 3.24
N GLU A 400 31.93 9.09 2.94
CA GLU A 400 30.49 9.04 3.15
C GLU A 400 30.14 9.01 4.63
N THR A 401 29.16 9.84 4.98
CA THR A 401 28.69 9.93 6.36
C THR A 401 27.21 10.26 6.42
N TYR A 402 26.57 9.78 7.48
CA TYR A 402 25.14 9.84 7.68
C TYR A 402 24.85 10.20 9.14
N VAL A 403 23.99 11.19 9.37
CA VAL A 403 23.69 11.67 10.73
C VAL A 403 22.28 11.28 11.14
N ILE A 404 22.17 10.73 12.35
CA ILE A 404 20.90 10.41 13.01
C ILE A 404 20.82 11.13 14.36
N LYS A 405 19.60 11.25 14.89
CA LYS A 405 19.35 11.74 16.25
C LYS A 405 18.56 10.69 17.00
N ILE A 406 19.03 10.37 18.19
CA ILE A 406 18.29 9.56 19.14
C ILE A 406 17.60 10.48 20.15
N THR A 407 16.31 10.24 20.39
CA THR A 407 15.47 11.01 21.32
C THR A 407 14.96 10.13 22.45
N LYS A 408 14.57 10.73 23.56
CA LYS A 408 13.78 10.03 24.57
C LYS A 408 12.40 9.64 24.05
#